data_AF-A0AAJ8BZD4-F1
#
_entry.id   AF-A0AAJ8BZD4-F1
#
_cell.length_a   1.000
_cell.length_b   1.000
_cell.length_c   1.000
_cell.angle_alpha   90.00
_cell.angle_beta   90.00
_cell.angle_gamma   90.00
#
_symmetry.space_group_name_H-M   'P 1'
#
loop_
_entity.id
_entity.type
_entity.pdbx_description
1 polymer ?
#
loop_
_entity_poly.entity_id
_entity_poly.type
_entity_poly.pdbx_seq_one_letter_code
_entity_poly.pdbx_strand_id
1 'polypeptide(L)'
;MHGSVVTAANDTADEEATVLHQAREQAVESFKVREEGEEKQKVEILDEVEHSLDDNGRRHLDDLAETTAVLGALGTNTRDLGQSIIELTVEEFNAQQQMSKVQALHDYLERELATLREQLLDLKTNEVYETPANLPALTAEWTRETKMLNAKAGEYQDRIASLQRSKSKGPTLAEVIAEEQGVIRMLESTKALVERVQKFHDLPKDVRGAQVQYKELEQELETLTQQRDTMFEKLGEKLGEK
;
A
#
# COMPACT_ATOMS: atom_id res chain seq x y z
N MET A 1 -13.34 81.71 80.40
CA MET A 1 -14.26 80.71 80.99
C MET A 1 -14.66 79.56 80.04
N HIS A 2 -14.15 79.46 78.81
CA HIS A 2 -14.49 78.34 77.90
C HIS A 2 -13.53 77.14 77.97
N GLY A 3 -12.28 77.32 78.45
CA GLY A 3 -11.31 76.22 78.58
C GLY A 3 -11.64 75.23 79.71
N SER A 4 -12.17 75.70 80.83
CA SER A 4 -12.45 74.87 82.01
C SER A 4 -13.65 73.92 81.84
N VAL A 5 -14.60 74.24 80.95
CA VAL A 5 -15.77 73.39 80.68
C VAL A 5 -15.40 72.25 79.74
N VAL A 6 -14.51 72.50 78.78
CA VAL A 6 -14.00 71.48 77.86
C VAL A 6 -13.08 70.49 78.58
N THR A 7 -12.23 70.97 79.50
CA THR A 7 -11.40 70.08 80.32
C THR A 7 -12.25 69.23 81.26
N ALA A 8 -13.24 69.82 81.95
CA ALA A 8 -14.12 69.06 82.83
C ALA A 8 -14.97 68.02 82.07
N ALA A 9 -15.43 68.35 80.86
CA ALA A 9 -16.15 67.40 80.00
C ALA A 9 -15.25 66.27 79.48
N ASN A 10 -13.98 66.55 79.19
CA ASN A 10 -13.01 65.53 78.79
C ASN A 10 -12.63 64.62 79.96
N ASP A 11 -12.43 65.19 81.15
CA ASP A 11 -12.17 64.43 82.38
C ASP A 11 -13.37 63.52 82.72
N THR A 12 -14.60 64.04 82.56
CA THR A 12 -15.83 63.23 82.74
C THR A 12 -15.94 62.11 81.69
N ALA A 13 -15.57 62.39 80.44
CA ALA A 13 -15.59 61.39 79.36
C ALA A 13 -14.52 60.30 79.55
N ASP A 14 -13.33 60.66 80.04
CA ASP A 14 -12.28 59.70 80.38
C ASP A 14 -12.71 58.83 81.58
N GLU A 15 -13.35 59.42 82.59
CA GLU A 15 -13.95 58.68 83.71
C GLU A 15 -15.03 57.69 83.22
N GLU A 16 -15.97 58.11 82.39
CA GLU A 16 -17.00 57.22 81.81
C GLU A 16 -16.37 56.09 80.97
N ALA A 17 -15.34 56.39 80.18
CA ALA A 17 -14.61 55.40 79.39
C ALA A 17 -13.91 54.36 80.28
N THR A 18 -13.31 54.80 81.39
CA THR A 18 -12.67 53.87 82.36
C THR A 18 -13.69 52.98 83.06
N VAL A 19 -14.85 53.51 83.45
CA VAL A 19 -15.92 52.72 84.06
C VAL A 19 -16.51 51.71 83.08
N LEU A 20 -16.72 52.10 81.82
CA LEU A 20 -17.16 51.17 80.77
C LEU A 20 -16.14 50.07 80.50
N HIS A 21 -14.84 50.39 80.49
CA HIS A 21 -13.78 49.40 80.35
C HIS A 21 -13.78 48.39 81.50
N GLN A 22 -13.85 48.89 82.74
CA GLN A 22 -13.90 48.04 83.93
C GLN A 22 -15.17 47.17 83.96
N ALA A 23 -16.32 47.72 83.58
CA ALA A 23 -17.57 46.95 83.49
C ALA A 23 -17.47 45.85 82.42
N ARG A 24 -16.80 46.12 81.29
CA ARG A 24 -16.56 45.12 80.23
C ARG A 24 -15.59 44.04 80.69
N GLU A 25 -14.51 44.41 81.38
CA GLU A 25 -13.56 43.45 81.97
C GLU A 25 -14.24 42.57 83.00
N GLN A 26 -15.02 43.14 83.92
CA GLN A 26 -15.79 42.37 84.91
C GLN A 26 -16.83 41.46 84.26
N ALA A 27 -17.49 41.91 83.17
CA ALA A 27 -18.39 41.06 82.42
C ALA A 27 -17.63 39.87 81.81
N VAL A 28 -16.48 40.09 81.17
CA VAL A 28 -15.64 39.02 80.60
C VAL A 28 -15.13 38.07 81.70
N GLU A 29 -14.69 38.59 82.83
CA GLU A 29 -14.24 37.80 83.99
C GLU A 29 -15.38 36.91 84.51
N SER A 30 -16.58 37.47 84.69
CA SER A 30 -17.75 36.70 85.14
C SER A 30 -18.19 35.63 84.12
N PHE A 31 -18.05 35.89 82.82
CA PHE A 31 -18.29 34.89 81.78
C PHE A 31 -17.26 33.77 81.84
N LYS A 32 -15.97 34.07 81.99
CA LYS A 32 -14.91 33.07 82.13
C LYS A 32 -15.12 32.19 83.36
N VAL A 33 -15.41 32.79 84.52
CA VAL A 33 -15.67 32.04 85.75
C VAL A 33 -16.90 31.14 85.61
N ARG A 34 -17.94 31.60 84.92
CA ARG A 34 -19.13 30.79 84.64
C ARG A 34 -18.84 29.66 83.66
N GLU A 35 -18.08 29.94 82.60
CA GLU A 35 -17.65 28.96 81.59
C GLU A 35 -16.79 27.85 82.23
N GLU A 36 -15.83 28.21 83.07
CA GLU A 36 -15.01 27.24 83.83
C GLU A 36 -15.85 26.38 84.78
N GLY A 37 -16.88 26.95 85.40
CA GLY A 37 -17.82 26.21 86.25
C GLY A 37 -18.70 25.25 85.45
N GLU A 38 -19.23 25.71 84.32
CA GLU A 38 -20.05 24.89 83.41
C GLU A 38 -19.23 23.78 82.75
N GLU A 39 -17.96 24.02 82.38
CA GLU A 39 -17.06 22.99 81.88
C GLU A 39 -16.80 21.90 82.90
N LYS A 40 -16.49 22.26 84.15
CA LYS A 40 -16.30 21.27 85.24
C LYS A 40 -17.54 20.40 85.44
N GLN A 41 -18.72 21.02 85.46
CA GLN A 41 -19.97 20.28 85.61
C GLN A 41 -20.23 19.35 84.41
N LYS A 42 -19.91 19.77 83.19
CA LYS A 42 -20.03 18.92 82.00
C LYS A 42 -19.07 17.74 82.06
N VAL A 43 -17.83 17.96 82.48
CA VAL A 43 -16.82 16.90 82.65
C VAL A 43 -17.28 15.90 83.70
N GLU A 44 -17.76 16.35 84.86
CA GLU A 44 -18.28 15.46 85.91
C GLU A 44 -19.47 14.61 85.43
N ILE A 45 -20.39 15.20 84.66
CA ILE A 45 -21.53 14.45 84.08
C ILE A 45 -21.04 13.43 83.05
N LEU A 46 -20.07 13.78 82.21
CA LEU A 46 -19.51 12.88 81.20
C LEU A 46 -18.77 11.71 81.84
N ASP A 47 -17.98 11.96 82.89
CA ASP A 47 -17.25 10.94 83.65
C ASP A 47 -18.21 9.93 84.32
N GLU A 48 -19.32 10.42 84.88
CA GLU A 48 -20.36 9.55 85.49
C GLU A 48 -21.07 8.72 84.42
N VAL A 49 -21.40 9.32 83.27
CA VAL A 49 -21.97 8.60 82.13
C VAL A 49 -21.00 7.52 81.64
N GLU A 50 -19.71 7.84 81.49
CA GLU A 50 -18.68 6.88 81.07
C GLU A 50 -18.49 5.73 82.07
N HIS A 51 -18.59 6.00 83.38
CA HIS A 51 -18.59 4.98 84.43
C HIS A 51 -19.83 4.08 84.41
N SER A 52 -20.96 4.59 83.92
CA SER A 52 -22.22 3.84 83.83
C SER A 52 -22.32 2.96 82.58
N LEU A 53 -21.42 3.13 81.60
CA LEU A 53 -21.36 2.31 80.40
C LEU A 53 -20.71 0.96 80.66
N ASP A 54 -21.21 -0.07 79.98
CA ASP A 54 -20.54 -1.36 79.91
C ASP A 54 -19.30 -1.29 79.00
N ASP A 55 -18.49 -2.36 79.00
CA ASP A 55 -17.27 -2.40 78.20
C ASP A 55 -17.53 -2.27 76.69
N ASN A 56 -18.72 -2.64 76.22
CA ASN A 56 -19.13 -2.45 74.83
C ASN A 56 -19.48 -0.99 74.55
N GLY A 57 -20.22 -0.32 75.44
CA GLY A 57 -20.57 1.10 75.31
C GLY A 57 -19.34 2.01 75.22
N ARG A 58 -18.32 1.75 76.05
CA ARG A 58 -17.03 2.48 75.99
C ARG A 58 -16.33 2.27 74.65
N ARG A 59 -16.22 1.02 74.20
CA ARG A 59 -15.63 0.71 72.87
C ARG A 59 -16.37 1.38 71.73
N HIS A 60 -17.71 1.38 71.73
CA HIS A 60 -18.48 2.02 70.67
C HIS A 60 -18.30 3.54 70.63
N LEU A 61 -18.11 4.20 71.77
CA LEU A 61 -17.78 5.63 71.82
C LEU A 61 -16.37 5.92 71.30
N ASP A 62 -15.39 5.09 71.67
CA ASP A 62 -14.03 5.18 71.14
C ASP A 62 -14.01 4.95 69.63
N ASP A 63 -14.68 3.90 69.15
CA ASP A 63 -14.80 3.59 67.71
C ASP A 63 -15.47 4.74 66.95
N LEU A 64 -16.50 5.38 67.54
CA LEU A 64 -17.20 6.53 66.95
C LEU A 64 -16.31 7.77 66.90
N ALA A 65 -15.56 8.05 67.97
CA ALA A 65 -14.62 9.16 68.01
C ALA A 65 -13.50 8.96 66.98
N GLU A 66 -12.97 7.73 66.88
CA GLU A 66 -11.97 7.35 65.88
C GLU A 66 -12.53 7.51 64.46
N THR A 67 -13.72 6.97 64.16
CA THR A 67 -14.32 7.13 62.83
C THR A 67 -14.61 8.58 62.49
N THR A 68 -15.13 9.39 63.42
CA THR A 68 -15.34 10.83 63.21
C THR A 68 -14.02 11.53 62.90
N ALA A 69 -12.94 11.20 63.61
CA ALA A 69 -11.61 11.77 63.38
C ALA A 69 -11.02 11.34 62.02
N VAL A 70 -11.10 10.06 61.67
CA VAL A 70 -10.59 9.51 60.40
C VAL A 70 -11.34 10.07 59.20
N LEU A 71 -12.68 10.21 59.32
CA LEU A 71 -13.52 10.77 58.28
C LEU A 71 -13.43 12.31 58.21
N GLY A 72 -12.72 12.94 59.15
CA GLY A 72 -12.61 14.41 59.23
C GLY A 72 -13.94 15.10 59.47
N ALA A 73 -14.92 14.41 60.08
CA ALA A 73 -16.23 14.94 60.33
C ALA A 73 -16.23 15.90 61.54
N LEU A 74 -16.98 16.99 61.46
CA LEU A 74 -17.08 18.00 62.53
C LEU A 74 -18.01 17.58 63.69
N GLY A 75 -18.54 16.36 63.65
CA GLY A 75 -19.45 15.85 64.68
C GLY A 75 -19.75 14.36 64.52
N THR A 76 -20.54 13.84 65.46
CA THR A 76 -20.89 12.42 65.58
C THR A 76 -22.26 12.08 64.98
N ASN A 77 -22.84 13.00 64.19
CA ASN A 77 -24.12 12.77 63.53
C ASN A 77 -23.97 11.63 62.51
N THR A 78 -24.69 10.54 62.74
CA THR A 78 -24.60 9.30 61.94
C THR A 78 -24.94 9.52 60.47
N ARG A 79 -25.81 10.49 60.15
CA ARG A 79 -26.13 10.85 58.77
C ARG A 79 -24.94 11.46 58.04
N ASP A 80 -24.24 12.38 58.70
CA ASP A 80 -23.11 13.10 58.11
C ASP A 80 -21.92 12.14 57.95
N LEU A 81 -21.66 11.31 58.97
CA LEU A 81 -20.65 10.26 58.93
C LEU A 81 -20.93 9.25 57.80
N GLY A 82 -22.19 8.81 57.67
CA GLY A 82 -22.61 7.91 56.60
C GLY A 82 -22.45 8.52 55.21
N GLN A 83 -22.74 9.82 55.07
CA GLN A 83 -22.52 10.54 53.81
C GLN A 83 -21.02 10.61 53.47
N SER A 84 -20.15 10.93 54.42
CA SER A 84 -18.69 10.94 54.20
C SER A 84 -18.15 9.57 53.80
N ILE A 85 -18.66 8.48 54.39
CA ILE A 85 -18.28 7.12 53.99
C ILE A 85 -18.70 6.83 52.55
N ILE A 86 -19.92 7.21 52.15
CA ILE A 86 -20.40 7.03 50.77
C ILE A 86 -19.54 7.83 49.79
N GLU A 87 -19.24 9.09 50.12
CA GLU A 87 -18.39 9.97 49.30
C GLU A 87 -16.99 9.37 49.12
N LEU A 88 -16.34 8.96 50.20
CA LEU A 88 -15.04 8.28 50.13
C LEU A 88 -15.09 6.99 49.32
N THR A 89 -16.15 6.20 49.44
CA THR A 89 -16.30 4.95 48.67
C THR A 89 -16.45 5.25 47.16
N VAL A 90 -17.19 6.30 46.82
CA VAL A 90 -17.34 6.75 45.43
C VAL A 90 -16.02 7.27 44.89
N GLU A 91 -15.28 8.05 45.68
CA GLU A 91 -13.96 8.55 45.31
C GLU A 91 -12.94 7.41 45.13
N GLU A 92 -12.93 6.42 46.03
CA GLU A 92 -12.09 5.23 45.93
C GLU A 92 -12.37 4.47 44.62
N PHE A 93 -13.65 4.18 44.34
CA PHE A 93 -14.03 3.47 43.13
C PHE A 93 -13.65 4.26 41.86
N ASN A 94 -13.87 5.57 41.86
CA ASN A 94 -13.48 6.44 40.76
C ASN A 94 -11.95 6.42 40.56
N ALA A 95 -11.18 6.53 41.63
CA ALA A 95 -9.72 6.49 41.58
C ALA A 95 -9.22 5.13 41.04
N GLN A 96 -9.76 4.02 41.53
CA GLN A 96 -9.45 2.68 41.03
C GLN A 96 -9.78 2.54 39.54
N GLN A 97 -10.93 3.05 39.10
CA GLN A 97 -11.31 3.03 37.69
C GLN A 97 -10.35 3.87 36.83
N GLN A 98 -9.96 5.06 37.28
CA GLN A 98 -8.98 5.88 36.56
C GLN A 98 -7.62 5.20 36.51
N MET A 99 -7.18 4.56 37.59
CA MET A 99 -5.91 3.82 37.62
C MET A 99 -5.92 2.65 36.64
N SER A 100 -7.03 1.90 36.55
CA SER A 100 -7.19 0.84 35.55
C SER A 100 -7.13 1.37 34.11
N LYS A 101 -7.77 2.54 33.83
CA LYS A 101 -7.70 3.18 32.50
C LYS A 101 -6.28 3.62 32.15
N VAL A 102 -5.58 4.23 33.10
CA VAL A 102 -4.18 4.67 32.92
C VAL A 102 -3.28 3.47 32.67
N GLN A 103 -3.45 2.37 33.41
CA GLN A 103 -2.68 1.15 33.19
C GLN A 103 -2.91 0.57 31.79
N ALA A 104 -4.17 0.50 31.34
CA ALA A 104 -4.50 0.02 30.01
C ALA A 104 -3.86 0.89 28.90
N LEU A 105 -3.87 2.22 29.07
CA LEU A 105 -3.21 3.15 28.15
C LEU A 105 -1.69 3.01 28.18
N HIS A 106 -1.10 2.84 29.36
CA HIS A 106 0.34 2.59 29.51
C HIS A 106 0.75 1.33 28.76
N ASP A 107 0.07 0.21 29.01
CA ASP A 107 0.34 -1.07 28.35
C ASP A 107 0.17 -0.99 26.82
N TYR A 108 -0.82 -0.21 26.36
CA TYR A 108 -1.01 0.04 24.93
C TYR A 108 0.16 0.82 24.33
N LEU A 109 0.58 1.92 24.96
CA LEU A 109 1.69 2.74 24.49
C LEU A 109 3.02 1.98 24.51
N GLU A 110 3.23 1.12 25.51
CA GLU A 110 4.43 0.29 25.59
C GLU A 110 4.49 -0.73 24.43
N ARG A 111 3.36 -1.35 24.08
CA ARG A 111 3.26 -2.22 22.90
C ARG A 111 3.52 -1.46 21.61
N GLU A 112 2.90 -0.29 21.42
CA GLU A 112 3.12 0.55 20.24
C GLU A 112 4.59 0.99 20.12
N LEU A 113 5.23 1.38 21.23
CA LEU A 113 6.64 1.73 21.24
C LEU A 113 7.54 0.54 20.90
N ALA A 114 7.21 -0.66 21.37
CA ALA A 114 7.94 -1.87 21.00
C ALA A 114 7.83 -2.15 19.49
N THR A 115 6.61 -2.09 18.94
CA THR A 115 6.35 -2.26 17.50
C THR A 115 7.10 -1.22 16.66
N LEU A 116 7.04 0.06 17.04
CA LEU A 116 7.74 1.12 16.33
C LEU A 116 9.26 0.95 16.37
N ARG A 117 9.81 0.50 17.51
CA ARG A 117 11.25 0.20 17.62
C ARG A 117 11.66 -0.95 16.71
N GLU A 118 10.84 -2.00 16.63
CA GLU A 118 11.07 -3.13 15.72
C GLU A 118 11.03 -2.69 14.26
N GLN A 119 10.01 -1.91 13.85
CA GLN A 119 9.91 -1.37 12.50
C GLN A 119 11.09 -0.44 12.15
N LEU A 120 11.51 0.40 13.09
CA LEU A 120 12.65 1.30 12.90
C LEU A 120 13.96 0.50 12.77
N LEU A 121 14.10 -0.57 13.56
CA LEU A 121 15.24 -1.49 13.42
C LEU A 121 15.23 -2.14 12.04
N ASP A 122 14.12 -2.72 11.61
CA ASP A 122 13.98 -3.34 10.29
C ASP A 122 14.34 -2.35 9.17
N LEU A 123 13.78 -1.14 9.19
CA LEU A 123 14.10 -0.07 8.23
C LEU A 123 15.60 0.29 8.18
N LYS A 124 16.31 0.20 9.31
CA LYS A 124 17.75 0.52 9.39
C LYS A 124 18.66 -0.63 9.02
N THR A 125 18.26 -1.87 9.32
CA THR A 125 19.13 -3.04 9.14
C THR A 125 18.88 -3.77 7.84
N ASN A 126 17.69 -3.62 7.26
CA ASN A 126 17.30 -4.35 6.08
C ASN A 126 17.87 -3.67 4.83
N GLU A 127 18.81 -4.36 4.18
CA GLU A 127 19.51 -3.91 2.97
C GLU A 127 18.56 -3.56 1.80
N VAL A 128 17.31 -4.05 1.83
CA VAL A 128 16.28 -3.72 0.83
C VAL A 128 15.90 -2.23 0.87
N TYR A 129 16.01 -1.59 2.04
CA TYR A 129 15.72 -0.16 2.20
C TYR A 129 16.95 0.73 2.04
N GLU A 130 18.15 0.15 1.96
CA GLU A 130 19.35 0.93 1.62
C GLU A 130 19.36 1.27 0.14
N THR A 131 19.72 2.52 -0.18
CA THR A 131 19.93 2.90 -1.58
C THR A 131 21.24 2.24 -2.05
N PRO A 132 21.22 1.39 -3.09
CA PRO A 132 22.43 0.74 -3.57
C PRO A 132 23.49 1.79 -3.93
N ALA A 133 24.69 1.67 -3.38
CA ALA A 133 25.77 2.64 -3.59
C ALA A 133 26.15 2.79 -5.08
N ASN A 134 25.87 1.77 -5.89
CA ASN A 134 26.11 1.76 -7.34
C ASN A 134 24.97 2.38 -8.17
N LEU A 135 23.83 2.76 -7.58
CA LEU A 135 22.69 3.31 -8.32
C LEU A 135 23.04 4.58 -9.13
N PRO A 136 23.81 5.56 -8.59
CA PRO A 136 24.22 6.73 -9.38
C PRO A 136 25.14 6.37 -10.54
N ALA A 137 26.07 5.42 -10.31
CA ALA A 137 26.99 4.94 -11.34
C ALA A 137 26.22 4.21 -12.46
N LEU A 138 25.30 3.31 -12.09
CA LEU A 138 24.47 2.56 -13.03
C LEU A 138 23.56 3.50 -13.85
N THR A 139 22.99 4.52 -13.20
CA THR A 139 22.16 5.53 -13.87
C THR A 139 22.98 6.35 -14.87
N ALA A 140 24.22 6.73 -14.51
CA ALA A 140 25.13 7.43 -15.41
C ALA A 140 25.52 6.56 -16.62
N GLU A 141 25.81 5.27 -16.40
CA GLU A 141 26.08 4.29 -17.46
C GLU A 141 24.89 4.14 -18.40
N TRP A 142 23.69 3.87 -17.87
CA TRP A 142 22.47 3.72 -18.68
C TRP A 142 22.13 4.98 -19.46
N THR A 143 22.35 6.16 -18.86
CA THR A 143 22.17 7.45 -19.56
C THR A 143 23.15 7.59 -20.73
N ARG A 144 24.41 7.18 -20.55
CA ARG A 144 25.42 7.21 -21.61
C ARG A 144 25.10 6.21 -22.72
N GLU A 145 24.72 4.99 -22.36
CA GLU A 145 24.34 3.94 -23.32
C GLU A 145 23.12 4.35 -24.13
N THR A 146 22.09 4.90 -23.48
CA THR A 146 20.88 5.42 -24.14
C THR A 146 21.23 6.53 -25.13
N LYS A 147 22.12 7.46 -24.76
CA LYS A 147 22.59 8.51 -25.68
C LYS A 147 23.34 7.93 -26.89
N MET A 148 24.22 6.95 -26.67
CA MET A 148 24.93 6.27 -27.75
C MET A 148 23.96 5.53 -28.69
N LEU A 149 22.98 4.83 -28.13
CA LEU A 149 21.98 4.09 -28.90
C LEU A 149 21.11 5.02 -29.73
N ASN A 150 20.66 6.14 -29.16
CA ASN A 150 19.90 7.16 -29.90
C ASN A 150 20.71 7.77 -31.04
N ALA A 151 22.00 8.06 -30.84
CA ALA A 151 22.87 8.54 -31.91
C ALA A 151 22.97 7.52 -33.05
N LYS A 152 23.23 6.24 -32.74
CA LYS A 152 23.26 5.16 -33.74
C LYS A 152 21.92 4.97 -34.44
N ALA A 153 20.81 5.07 -33.71
CA ALA A 153 19.48 4.96 -34.30
C ALA A 153 19.24 6.07 -35.33
N GLY A 154 19.65 7.31 -35.03
CA GLY A 154 19.65 8.43 -35.98
C GLY A 154 20.53 8.16 -37.20
N GLU A 155 21.76 7.69 -37.00
CA GLU A 155 22.66 7.31 -38.10
C GLU A 155 22.07 6.22 -39.01
N TYR A 156 21.44 5.19 -38.44
CA TYR A 156 20.78 4.14 -39.21
C TYR A 156 19.55 4.66 -39.94
N GLN A 157 18.76 5.55 -39.32
CA GLN A 157 17.64 6.20 -40.00
C GLN A 157 18.13 7.05 -41.18
N ASP A 158 19.20 7.82 -41.01
CA ASP A 158 19.80 8.62 -42.08
C ASP A 158 20.37 7.73 -43.20
N ARG A 159 21.01 6.61 -42.84
CA ARG A 159 21.51 5.62 -43.80
C ARG A 159 20.39 4.92 -44.55
N ILE A 160 19.28 4.61 -43.89
CA ILE A 160 18.09 4.06 -44.54
C ILE A 160 17.50 5.11 -45.49
N ALA A 161 17.35 6.36 -45.04
CA ALA A 161 16.83 7.45 -45.86
C ALA A 161 17.75 7.77 -47.06
N SER A 162 19.07 7.65 -46.90
CA SER A 162 20.02 7.80 -48.01
C SER A 162 19.95 6.62 -48.98
N LEU A 163 19.86 5.38 -48.50
CA LEU A 163 19.68 4.19 -49.33
C LEU A 163 18.34 4.19 -50.07
N GLN A 164 17.27 4.69 -49.44
CA GLN A 164 15.96 4.88 -50.08
C GLN A 164 16.03 5.95 -51.16
N ARG A 165 16.76 7.05 -50.94
CA ARG A 165 16.98 8.10 -51.95
C ARG A 165 17.90 7.64 -53.09
N SER A 166 18.91 6.83 -52.79
CA SER A 166 19.84 6.25 -53.76
C SER A 166 19.31 4.95 -54.38
N LYS A 167 18.10 4.52 -54.03
CA LYS A 167 17.38 3.46 -54.73
C LYS A 167 17.09 3.98 -56.13
N SER A 168 18.06 3.78 -57.03
CA SER A 168 17.81 3.92 -58.45
C SER A 168 16.57 3.09 -58.78
N LYS A 169 15.73 3.60 -59.68
CA LYS A 169 14.64 2.82 -60.29
C LYS A 169 15.24 1.74 -61.20
N GLY A 170 16.14 0.91 -60.67
CA GLY A 170 16.52 -0.34 -61.28
C GLY A 170 15.33 -1.31 -61.18
N PRO A 171 15.29 -2.33 -62.06
CA PRO A 171 14.19 -3.26 -62.08
C PRO A 171 14.05 -3.93 -60.70
N THR A 172 12.82 -4.01 -60.21
CA THR A 172 12.59 -4.71 -58.94
C THR A 172 12.92 -6.20 -59.09
N LEU A 173 13.28 -6.88 -58.00
CA LEU A 173 13.52 -8.34 -58.05
C LEU A 173 12.33 -9.09 -58.66
N ALA A 174 11.10 -8.60 -58.43
CA ALA A 174 9.90 -9.13 -59.05
C ALA A 174 9.88 -8.95 -60.58
N GLU A 175 10.31 -7.79 -61.08
CA GLU A 175 10.45 -7.53 -62.53
C GLU A 175 11.53 -8.42 -63.16
N VAL A 176 12.66 -8.62 -62.48
CA VAL A 176 13.73 -9.50 -62.96
C VAL A 176 13.27 -10.96 -63.03
N ILE A 177 12.53 -11.44 -62.02
CA ILE A 177 11.96 -12.79 -62.00
C ILE A 177 10.92 -12.95 -63.12
N ALA A 178 10.09 -11.94 -63.36
CA ALA A 178 9.11 -11.96 -64.45
C ALA A 178 9.79 -12.04 -65.83
N GLU A 179 10.87 -11.27 -66.02
CA GLU A 179 11.66 -11.31 -67.25
C GLU A 179 12.37 -12.66 -67.42
N GLU A 180 12.96 -13.20 -66.36
CA GLU A 180 13.58 -14.53 -66.36
C GLU A 180 12.59 -15.62 -66.77
N GLN A 181 11.37 -15.61 -66.22
CA GLN A 181 10.30 -16.52 -66.65
C GLN A 181 9.90 -16.30 -68.13
N GLY A 182 9.93 -15.06 -68.60
CA GLY A 182 9.74 -14.74 -70.02
C GLY A 182 10.81 -15.39 -70.91
N VAL A 183 12.08 -15.26 -70.53
CA VAL A 183 13.22 -15.86 -71.23
C VAL A 183 13.16 -17.38 -71.23
N ILE A 184 12.80 -18.00 -70.10
CA ILE A 184 12.63 -19.46 -70.01
C ILE A 184 11.56 -19.94 -71.00
N ARG A 185 10.40 -19.28 -71.04
CA ARG A 185 9.33 -19.61 -72.01
C ARG A 185 9.79 -19.43 -73.46
N MET A 186 10.54 -18.38 -73.75
CA MET A 186 11.10 -18.17 -75.09
C MET A 186 12.11 -19.25 -75.47
N LEU A 187 12.96 -19.69 -74.53
CA LEU A 187 13.90 -20.79 -74.72
C LEU A 187 13.19 -22.12 -74.98
N GLU A 188 12.14 -22.42 -74.22
CA GLU A 188 11.32 -23.61 -74.44
C GLU A 188 10.65 -23.60 -75.82
N SER A 189 10.09 -22.45 -76.22
CA SER A 189 9.48 -22.25 -77.53
C SER A 189 10.49 -22.41 -78.67
N THR A 190 11.68 -21.81 -78.54
CA THR A 190 12.75 -21.96 -79.54
C THR A 190 13.25 -23.39 -79.61
N LYS A 191 13.39 -24.10 -78.48
CA LYS A 191 13.76 -25.51 -78.48
C LYS A 191 12.72 -26.38 -79.20
N ALA A 192 11.44 -26.19 -78.91
CA ALA A 192 10.36 -26.89 -79.61
C ALA A 192 10.35 -26.58 -81.12
N LEU A 193 10.63 -25.32 -81.48
CA LEU A 193 10.73 -24.92 -82.89
C LEU A 193 11.93 -25.56 -83.58
N VAL A 194 13.10 -25.60 -82.92
CA VAL A 194 14.30 -26.28 -83.42
C VAL A 194 14.04 -27.77 -83.61
N GLU A 195 13.42 -28.45 -82.64
CA GLU A 195 13.02 -29.86 -82.78
C GLU A 195 12.07 -30.07 -83.95
N ARG A 196 11.11 -29.14 -84.16
CA ARG A 196 10.19 -29.19 -85.29
C ARG A 196 10.92 -28.97 -86.61
N VAL A 197 11.85 -28.02 -86.70
CA VAL A 197 12.66 -27.77 -87.91
C VAL A 197 13.58 -28.95 -88.20
N GLN A 198 14.16 -29.58 -87.18
CA GLN A 198 15.01 -30.75 -87.32
C GLN A 198 14.27 -31.92 -87.97
N LYS A 199 12.97 -32.10 -87.71
CA LYS A 199 12.15 -33.12 -88.40
C LYS A 199 12.03 -32.91 -89.91
N PHE A 200 12.32 -31.71 -90.41
CA PHE A 200 12.31 -31.38 -91.83
C PHE A 200 13.72 -31.22 -92.42
N HIS A 201 14.78 -31.49 -91.64
CA HIS A 201 16.18 -31.40 -92.08
C HIS A 201 16.50 -32.41 -93.20
N ASP A 202 15.88 -33.60 -93.15
CA ASP A 202 16.17 -34.69 -94.08
C ASP A 202 15.44 -34.54 -95.43
N LEU A 203 14.59 -33.51 -95.59
CA LEU A 203 13.92 -33.23 -96.85
C LEU A 203 14.86 -32.45 -97.79
N PRO A 204 15.06 -32.91 -99.05
CA PRO A 204 15.81 -32.16 -100.04
C PRO A 204 15.20 -30.78 -100.28
N LYS A 205 16.04 -29.74 -100.32
CA LYS A 205 15.61 -28.34 -100.46
C LYS A 205 15.00 -27.99 -101.83
N ASP A 206 14.92 -28.95 -102.75
CA ASP A 206 14.28 -28.81 -104.07
C ASP A 206 13.00 -29.67 -104.13
N VAL A 207 11.89 -29.05 -104.50
CA VAL A 207 10.54 -29.66 -104.58
C VAL A 207 10.54 -30.88 -105.51
N ARG A 208 11.35 -30.86 -106.58
CA ARG A 208 11.46 -32.00 -107.50
C ARG A 208 12.17 -33.20 -106.87
N GLY A 209 13.18 -32.97 -106.02
CA GLY A 209 13.88 -34.03 -105.30
C GLY A 209 13.03 -34.67 -104.21
N ALA A 210 12.24 -33.86 -103.50
CA ALA A 210 11.30 -34.35 -102.48
C ALA A 210 10.19 -35.24 -103.09
N GLN A 211 9.72 -34.93 -104.30
CA GLN A 211 8.72 -35.76 -105.00
C GLN A 211 9.27 -37.12 -105.45
N VAL A 212 10.56 -37.21 -105.81
CA VAL A 212 11.20 -38.48 -106.18
C VAL A 212 11.35 -39.37 -104.96
N GLN A 213 11.88 -38.84 -103.84
CA GLN A 213 11.99 -39.61 -102.60
C GLN A 213 10.62 -40.01 -102.04
N TYR A 214 9.60 -39.14 -102.16
CA TYR A 214 8.24 -39.51 -101.77
C TYR A 214 7.71 -40.69 -102.59
N LYS A 215 7.92 -40.70 -103.92
CA LYS A 215 7.51 -41.81 -104.78
C LYS A 215 8.29 -43.11 -104.51
N GLU A 216 9.58 -43.00 -104.17
CA GLU A 216 10.38 -44.16 -103.74
C GLU A 216 9.85 -44.75 -102.44
N LEU A 217 9.57 -43.91 -101.44
CA LEU A 217 8.94 -44.37 -100.19
C LEU A 217 7.52 -44.91 -100.42
N GLU A 218 6.75 -44.34 -101.34
CA GLU A 218 5.41 -44.82 -101.68
C GLU A 218 5.45 -46.21 -102.34
N GLN A 219 6.42 -46.45 -103.21
CA GLN A 219 6.69 -47.79 -103.78
C GLN A 219 7.15 -48.80 -102.71
N GLU A 220 7.99 -48.36 -101.76
CA GLU A 220 8.41 -49.20 -100.64
C GLU A 220 7.23 -49.54 -99.71
N LEU A 221 6.32 -48.59 -99.50
CA LEU A 221 5.09 -48.81 -98.73
C LEU A 221 4.13 -49.74 -99.48
N GLU A 222 4.00 -49.60 -100.80
CA GLU A 222 3.16 -50.45 -101.63
C GLU A 222 3.70 -51.89 -101.70
N THR A 223 5.02 -52.08 -101.77
CA THR A 223 5.64 -53.41 -101.68
C THR A 223 5.47 -54.03 -100.30
N LEU A 224 5.60 -53.28 -99.21
CA LEU A 224 5.28 -53.76 -97.85
C LEU A 224 3.79 -54.08 -97.69
N THR A 225 2.92 -53.33 -98.37
CA THR A 225 1.47 -53.56 -98.38
C THR A 225 1.12 -54.84 -99.15
N GLN A 226 1.77 -55.07 -100.30
CA GLN A 226 1.64 -56.33 -101.05
C GLN A 226 2.23 -57.52 -100.29
N GLN A 227 3.33 -57.34 -99.55
CA GLN A 227 3.87 -58.37 -98.66
C GLN A 227 2.89 -58.69 -97.51
N ARG A 228 2.25 -57.67 -96.93
CA ARG A 228 1.18 -57.86 -95.96
C ARG A 228 0.01 -58.63 -96.58
N ASP A 229 -0.44 -58.24 -97.77
CA ASP A 229 -1.62 -58.83 -98.41
C ASP A 229 -1.36 -60.26 -98.86
N THR A 230 -0.16 -60.57 -99.37
CA THR A 230 0.26 -61.96 -99.65
C THR A 230 0.44 -62.80 -98.38
N MET A 231 0.88 -62.22 -97.26
CA MET A 231 0.85 -62.93 -95.97
C MET A 231 -0.59 -63.16 -95.48
N PHE A 232 -1.51 -62.22 -95.72
CA PHE A 232 -2.93 -62.37 -95.40
C PHE A 232 -3.62 -63.42 -96.30
N GLU A 233 -3.30 -63.48 -97.60
CA GLU A 233 -3.77 -64.54 -98.50
C GLU A 233 -3.24 -65.91 -98.09
N LYS A 234 -1.96 -66.03 -97.72
CA LYS A 234 -1.40 -67.27 -97.15
C LYS A 234 -2.03 -67.68 -95.82
N LEU A 235 -2.55 -66.72 -95.05
CA LEU A 235 -3.37 -66.98 -93.86
C LEU A 235 -4.79 -67.44 -94.23
N GLY A 236 -5.34 -66.94 -95.34
CA GLY A 236 -6.62 -67.37 -95.93
C GLY A 236 -6.57 -68.78 -96.54
N GLU A 237 -5.50 -69.14 -97.25
CA GLU A 237 -5.30 -70.49 -97.80
C GLU A 237 -5.10 -71.54 -96.69
N LYS A 238 -4.44 -71.18 -95.57
CA LYS A 238 -4.39 -72.02 -94.36
C LYS A 238 -5.75 -72.22 -93.67
N LEU A 239 -6.76 -71.41 -93.98
CA LEU A 239 -8.14 -71.57 -93.53
C LEU A 239 -9.03 -72.32 -94.55
N GLY A 240 -8.51 -72.59 -95.75
CA GLY A 240 -9.20 -73.36 -96.81
C GLY A 240 -8.73 -74.82 -96.98
N GLU A 241 -7.59 -75.22 -96.38
CA GLU A 241 -7.11 -76.61 -96.34
C GLU A 241 -7.45 -77.34 -95.02
N LYS A 242 -8.72 -77.26 -94.59
CA LYS A 242 -9.32 -78.19 -93.64
C LYS A 242 -10.74 -78.58 -94.01
#